data_AF-A0A6B0X6J1-F1
#
_entry.id   AF-A0A6B0X6J1-F1
#
_cell.length_a   1.000
_cell.length_b   1.000
_cell.length_c   1.000
_cell.angle_alpha   90.00
_cell.angle_beta   90.00
_cell.angle_gamma   90.00
#
_symmetry.space_group_name_H-M   'P 1'
#
loop_
_entity.id
_entity.type
_entity.pdbx_description
1 polymer ?
#
loop_
_entity_poly.entity_id
_entity_poly.type
_entity_poly.pdbx_seq_one_letter_code
_entity_poly.pdbx_strand_id
1 'polypeptide(L)'
;MNNVLDALSTLEADAGVKERMARWIAESRSLGIDIPNLTDDHVRLFERLVDLEAAIAEWHERREGMKSADDERLWRKLRLEWNYNSNHIEGNTLTYHETELLLIYGRTAGGHPMRDYEEMKAHDVAIDYTRSLAGEEQVIGESDIRQLNKIILKEPFLKYAETPDGQPTQKRIVPGQYKTQPNHVRTATGELHRFAEPEETPPLMEEWTRDFRRDLERSAYPLPLFLAESHWSFIHI
;
A
#
# COMPACT_ATOMS: atom_id res chain seq x y z
N MET A 1 25.30 -4.13 -21.91
CA MET A 1 25.74 -5.12 -20.89
C MET A 1 26.87 -4.61 -19.99
N ASN A 2 27.81 -3.78 -20.46
CA ASN A 2 28.95 -3.27 -19.66
C ASN A 2 28.64 -2.05 -18.75
N ASN A 3 27.53 -2.03 -18.00
CA ASN A 3 27.24 -0.89 -17.09
C ASN A 3 26.67 -1.30 -15.72
N VAL A 4 26.29 -2.57 -15.51
CA VAL A 4 25.75 -3.03 -14.21
C VAL A 4 26.89 -3.48 -13.30
N LEU A 5 27.80 -4.28 -13.84
CA LEU A 5 28.93 -4.83 -13.10
C LEU A 5 29.89 -3.73 -12.63
N ASP A 6 30.10 -2.70 -13.45
CA ASP A 6 30.94 -1.55 -13.08
C ASP A 6 30.31 -0.74 -11.94
N ALA A 7 28.99 -0.51 -11.98
CA ALA A 7 28.27 0.23 -10.92
C ALA A 7 28.22 -0.53 -9.58
N LEU A 8 28.17 -1.87 -9.60
CA LEU A 8 28.22 -2.70 -8.38
C LEU A 8 29.65 -2.95 -7.88
N SER A 9 30.66 -2.75 -8.74
CA SER A 9 32.07 -2.97 -8.39
C SER A 9 32.57 -1.97 -7.35
N THR A 10 32.02 -0.76 -7.34
CA THR A 10 32.37 0.34 -6.43
C THR A 10 31.66 0.27 -5.08
N LEU A 11 30.64 -0.57 -4.93
CA LEU A 11 29.88 -0.71 -3.69
C LEU A 11 30.49 -1.80 -2.79
N GLU A 12 30.57 -1.55 -1.49
CA GLU A 12 31.03 -2.54 -0.51
C GLU A 12 29.86 -3.42 -0.06
N ALA A 13 29.80 -4.65 -0.56
CA ALA A 13 28.73 -5.62 -0.28
C ALA A 13 29.25 -7.05 -0.50
N ASP A 14 28.66 -8.05 0.16
CA ASP A 14 29.00 -9.44 -0.09
C ASP A 14 28.57 -9.89 -1.50
N ALA A 15 29.18 -10.98 -1.99
CA ALA A 15 28.96 -11.47 -3.35
C ALA A 15 27.50 -11.86 -3.63
N GLY A 16 26.77 -12.38 -2.64
CA GLY A 16 25.37 -12.77 -2.74
C GLY A 16 24.45 -11.56 -2.85
N VAL A 17 24.68 -10.50 -2.06
CA VAL A 17 23.95 -9.23 -2.19
C VAL A 17 24.19 -8.61 -3.57
N LYS A 18 25.45 -8.58 -4.05
CA LYS A 18 25.76 -8.08 -5.40
C LYS A 18 25.08 -8.87 -6.50
N GLU A 19 25.02 -10.20 -6.39
CA GLU A 19 24.32 -11.05 -7.37
C GLU A 19 22.81 -10.75 -7.39
N ARG A 20 22.19 -10.61 -6.21
CA ARG A 20 20.77 -10.25 -6.08
C ARG A 20 20.47 -8.89 -6.68
N MET A 21 21.29 -7.88 -6.37
CA MET A 21 21.17 -6.56 -6.97
C MET A 21 21.32 -6.62 -8.50
N ALA A 22 22.29 -7.38 -9.01
CA ALA A 22 22.47 -7.55 -10.45
C ALA A 22 21.26 -8.19 -11.15
N ARG A 23 20.63 -9.17 -10.49
CA ARG A 23 19.40 -9.82 -10.98
C ARG A 23 18.23 -8.84 -11.02
N TRP A 24 17.98 -8.14 -9.91
CA TRP A 24 16.95 -7.09 -9.85
C TRP A 24 17.18 -6.02 -10.93
N ILE A 25 18.43 -5.58 -11.14
CA ILE A 25 18.74 -4.61 -12.19
C ILE A 25 18.41 -5.14 -13.59
N ALA A 26 18.71 -6.40 -13.87
CA ALA A 26 18.42 -7.01 -15.16
C ALA A 26 16.90 -7.14 -15.39
N GLU A 27 16.17 -7.58 -14.36
CA GLU A 27 14.72 -7.73 -14.36
C GLU A 27 14.02 -6.38 -14.53
N SER A 28 14.34 -5.39 -13.70
CA SER A 28 13.78 -4.04 -13.77
C SER A 28 14.01 -3.40 -15.15
N ARG A 29 15.20 -3.55 -15.73
CA ARG A 29 15.46 -3.08 -17.10
C ARG A 29 14.63 -3.80 -18.17
N SER A 30 14.35 -5.09 -17.99
CA SER A 30 13.49 -5.85 -18.90
C SER A 30 12.03 -5.37 -18.86
N LEU A 31 11.62 -4.74 -17.75
CA LEU A 31 10.32 -4.12 -17.55
C LEU A 31 10.30 -2.63 -17.94
N GLY A 32 11.42 -2.08 -18.41
CA GLY A 32 11.55 -0.66 -18.74
C GLY A 32 11.65 0.26 -17.53
N ILE A 33 11.87 -0.29 -16.33
CA ILE A 33 12.07 0.47 -15.10
C ILE A 33 13.47 1.06 -15.11
N ASP A 34 13.55 2.37 -14.83
CA ASP A 34 14.83 3.06 -14.70
C ASP A 34 15.51 2.68 -13.38
N ILE A 35 16.82 2.47 -13.44
CA ILE A 35 17.59 2.01 -12.27
C ILE A 35 18.21 3.26 -11.62
N PRO A 36 17.95 3.53 -10.34
CA PRO A 36 18.57 4.65 -9.66
C PRO A 36 20.09 4.48 -9.58
N ASN A 37 20.79 5.60 -9.35
CA ASN A 37 22.19 5.54 -8.96
C ASN A 37 22.32 4.79 -7.64
N LEU A 38 22.99 3.64 -7.69
CA LEU A 38 23.12 2.76 -6.54
C LEU A 38 24.07 3.36 -5.51
N THR A 39 23.72 3.16 -4.24
CA THR A 39 24.45 3.68 -3.07
C THR A 39 24.51 2.61 -2.00
N ASP A 40 25.29 2.85 -0.93
CA ASP A 40 25.36 1.94 0.22
C ASP A 40 24.02 1.77 0.94
N ASP A 41 23.08 2.70 0.81
CA ASP A 41 21.71 2.52 1.32
C ASP A 41 20.97 1.40 0.57
N HIS A 42 21.19 1.30 -0.73
CA HIS A 42 20.61 0.22 -1.53
C HIS A 42 21.25 -1.12 -1.14
N VAL A 43 22.55 -1.17 -0.87
CA VAL A 43 23.21 -2.37 -0.33
C VAL A 43 22.54 -2.81 0.97
N ARG A 44 22.40 -1.89 1.93
CA ARG A 44 21.74 -2.16 3.22
C ARG A 44 20.29 -2.63 3.06
N LEU A 45 19.57 -2.10 2.08
CA LEU A 45 18.21 -2.56 1.76
C LEU A 45 18.24 -4.03 1.33
N PHE A 46 19.13 -4.39 0.41
CA PHE A 46 19.25 -5.77 -0.08
C PHE A 46 19.74 -6.75 0.98
N GLU A 47 20.61 -6.33 1.89
CA GLU A 47 20.98 -7.12 3.07
C GLU A 47 19.75 -7.42 3.93
N ARG A 48 18.94 -6.40 4.25
CA ARG A 48 17.71 -6.57 5.04
C ARG A 48 16.62 -7.39 4.33
N LEU A 49 16.59 -7.38 3.00
CA LEU A 49 15.67 -8.22 2.24
C LEU A 49 15.95 -9.70 2.46
N VAL A 50 17.23 -10.09 2.61
CA VAL A 50 17.59 -11.48 2.90
C VAL A 50 16.99 -11.92 4.24
N ASP A 51 17.11 -11.09 5.28
CA ASP A 51 16.53 -11.37 6.59
C ASP A 51 14.99 -11.47 6.53
N LEU A 52 14.35 -10.57 5.77
CA LEU A 52 12.90 -10.56 5.61
C LEU A 52 12.40 -11.81 4.85
N GLU A 53 13.06 -12.21 3.77
CA GLU A 53 12.74 -13.42 3.03
C GLU A 53 12.92 -14.67 3.90
N ALA A 54 13.98 -14.72 4.70
CA ALA A 54 14.19 -15.81 5.67
C ALA A 54 13.06 -15.88 6.70
N ALA A 55 12.63 -14.74 7.24
CA ALA A 55 11.51 -14.67 8.18
C ALA A 55 10.17 -15.08 7.53
N ILE A 56 9.95 -14.73 6.25
CA ILE A 56 8.77 -15.16 5.48
C ILE A 56 8.79 -16.69 5.28
N ALA A 57 9.93 -17.26 4.90
CA ALA A 57 10.08 -18.70 4.74
C ALA A 57 9.81 -19.44 6.06
N GLU A 58 10.43 -18.98 7.16
CA GLU A 58 10.19 -19.53 8.50
C GLU A 58 8.71 -19.42 8.91
N TRP A 59 8.06 -18.30 8.59
CA TRP A 59 6.62 -18.14 8.83
C TRP A 59 5.80 -19.19 8.08
N HIS A 60 6.09 -19.44 6.80
CA HIS A 60 5.39 -20.45 6.01
C HIS A 60 5.54 -21.86 6.60
N GLU A 61 6.76 -22.24 7.01
CA GLU A 61 7.02 -23.52 7.67
C GLU A 61 6.25 -23.65 8.99
N ARG A 62 6.25 -22.61 9.84
CA ARG A 62 5.53 -22.63 11.12
C ARG A 62 4.02 -22.61 10.97
N ARG A 63 3.52 -22.02 9.88
CA ARG A 63 2.10 -21.97 9.57
C ARG A 63 1.59 -23.34 9.13
N GLU A 64 2.43 -24.15 8.50
CA GLU A 64 2.11 -25.53 8.14
C GLU A 64 1.90 -26.37 9.41
N GLY A 65 0.63 -26.63 9.75
CA GLY A 65 0.25 -27.33 10.99
C GLY A 65 -0.28 -26.44 12.12
N MET A 66 -0.43 -25.13 11.88
CA MET A 66 -1.11 -24.23 12.83
C MET A 66 -2.57 -24.69 13.05
N LYS A 67 -2.97 -24.78 14.32
CA LYS A 67 -4.36 -25.14 14.67
C LYS A 67 -5.30 -24.00 14.27
N SER A 68 -6.52 -24.34 13.85
CA SER A 68 -7.55 -23.35 13.49
C SER A 68 -7.78 -22.30 14.58
N ALA A 69 -7.77 -22.68 15.87
CA ALA A 69 -7.92 -21.73 16.98
C ALA A 69 -6.73 -20.75 17.12
N ASP A 70 -5.52 -21.16 16.73
CA ASP A 70 -4.34 -20.28 16.73
C ASP A 70 -4.38 -19.31 15.53
N ASP A 71 -4.79 -19.80 14.35
CA ASP A 71 -5.00 -18.98 13.14
C ASP A 71 -6.10 -17.94 13.35
N GLU A 72 -7.24 -18.32 13.96
CA GLU A 72 -8.31 -17.40 14.33
C GLU A 72 -7.86 -16.33 15.34
N ARG A 73 -7.07 -16.73 16.34
CA ARG A 73 -6.51 -15.79 17.33
C ARG A 73 -5.56 -14.80 16.66
N LEU A 74 -4.69 -15.28 15.77
CA LEU A 74 -3.77 -14.44 15.01
C LEU A 74 -4.54 -13.47 14.10
N TRP A 75 -5.52 -13.98 13.35
CA TRP A 75 -6.34 -13.16 12.47
C TRP A 75 -7.08 -12.07 13.26
N ARG A 76 -7.66 -12.40 14.42
CA ARG A 76 -8.33 -11.42 15.28
C ARG A 76 -7.38 -10.29 15.70
N LYS A 77 -6.12 -10.61 16.03
CA LYS A 77 -5.10 -9.62 16.36
C LYS A 77 -4.73 -8.76 15.15
N LEU A 78 -4.43 -9.39 14.01
CA LEU A 78 -4.05 -8.68 12.78
C LEU A 78 -5.16 -7.75 12.29
N ARG A 79 -6.42 -8.22 12.26
CA ARG A 79 -7.60 -7.43 11.89
C ARG A 79 -7.77 -6.21 12.81
N LEU A 80 -7.61 -6.38 14.11
CA LEU A 80 -7.69 -5.29 15.07
C LEU A 80 -6.57 -4.26 14.86
N GLU A 81 -5.33 -4.71 14.76
CA GLU A 81 -4.17 -3.82 14.56
C GLU A 81 -4.20 -3.11 13.22
N TRP A 82 -4.65 -3.78 12.16
CA TRP A 82 -4.76 -3.17 10.84
C TRP A 82 -5.82 -2.06 10.83
N ASN A 83 -7.02 -2.34 11.34
CA ASN A 83 -8.06 -1.32 11.48
C ASN A 83 -7.58 -0.12 12.32
N TYR A 84 -7.02 -0.39 13.50
CA TYR A 84 -6.54 0.66 14.41
C TYR A 84 -5.48 1.54 13.76
N ASN A 85 -4.37 0.95 13.30
CA ASN A 85 -3.22 1.71 12.81
C ASN A 85 -3.54 2.45 11.51
N SER A 86 -4.25 1.82 10.57
CA SER A 86 -4.55 2.46 9.28
C SER A 86 -5.46 3.67 9.43
N ASN A 87 -6.49 3.59 10.29
CA ASN A 87 -7.38 4.72 10.54
C ASN A 87 -6.68 5.81 11.39
N HIS A 88 -5.78 5.44 12.32
CA HIS A 88 -5.03 6.40 13.13
C HIS A 88 -4.09 7.28 12.31
N ILE A 89 -3.44 6.72 11.27
CA ILE A 89 -2.58 7.52 10.38
C ILE A 89 -3.39 8.60 9.65
N GLU A 90 -4.66 8.34 9.38
CA GLU A 90 -5.61 9.30 8.77
C GLU A 90 -6.30 10.22 9.79
N GLY A 91 -6.00 10.08 11.09
CA GLY A 91 -6.45 10.97 12.16
C GLY A 91 -7.69 10.51 12.95
N ASN A 92 -8.14 9.27 12.80
CA ASN A 92 -9.20 8.69 13.64
C ASN A 92 -8.78 8.66 15.11
N THR A 93 -9.68 8.97 16.04
CA THR A 93 -9.33 9.16 17.47
C THR A 93 -9.70 7.99 18.39
N LEU A 94 -10.28 6.90 17.88
CA LEU A 94 -10.63 5.74 18.71
C LEU A 94 -9.38 5.07 19.29
N THR A 95 -9.29 4.98 20.61
CA THR A 95 -8.18 4.24 21.23
C THR A 95 -8.16 2.76 20.82
N TYR A 96 -7.02 2.09 21.01
CA TYR A 96 -6.91 0.66 20.71
C TYR A 96 -8.00 -0.18 21.39
N HIS A 97 -8.29 0.12 22.67
CA HIS A 97 -9.34 -0.58 23.41
C HIS A 97 -10.76 -0.25 22.92
N GLU A 98 -11.03 1.01 22.55
CA GLU A 98 -12.32 1.39 21.96
C GLU A 98 -12.52 0.74 20.58
N THR A 99 -11.45 0.58 19.81
CA THR A 99 -11.45 -0.13 18.52
C THR A 99 -11.75 -1.62 18.71
N GLU A 100 -11.13 -2.26 19.71
CA GLU A 100 -11.45 -3.64 20.08
C GLU A 100 -12.91 -3.77 20.53
N LEU A 101 -13.38 -2.85 21.37
CA LEU A 101 -14.75 -2.80 21.86
C LEU A 101 -15.76 -2.74 20.70
N LEU A 102 -15.45 -1.92 19.70
CA LEU A 102 -16.25 -1.74 18.50
C LEU A 102 -16.29 -2.99 17.63
N LEU A 103 -15.12 -3.50 17.22
CA LEU A 103 -15.00 -4.51 16.17
C LEU A 103 -15.23 -5.94 16.66
N ILE A 104 -14.90 -6.21 17.92
CA ILE A 104 -15.05 -7.56 18.50
C ILE A 104 -16.35 -7.70 19.26
N TYR A 105 -16.70 -6.70 20.07
CA TYR A 105 -17.84 -6.80 20.99
C TYR A 105 -19.09 -6.04 20.51
N GLY A 106 -18.99 -5.30 19.39
CA GLY A 106 -20.10 -4.54 18.83
C GLY A 106 -20.58 -3.40 19.73
N ARG A 107 -19.71 -2.87 20.59
CA ARG A 107 -20.03 -1.85 21.60
C ARG A 107 -19.20 -0.60 21.39
N THR A 108 -19.70 0.55 21.80
CA THR A 108 -18.98 1.83 21.77
C THR A 108 -18.72 2.31 23.18
N ALA A 109 -17.61 3.02 23.37
CA ALA A 109 -17.27 3.76 24.58
C ALA A 109 -16.58 5.06 24.19
N GLY A 110 -16.66 6.07 25.05
CA GLY A 110 -16.06 7.38 24.78
C GLY A 110 -16.96 8.33 23.98
N GLY A 111 -16.48 9.57 23.82
CA GLY A 111 -17.20 10.69 23.21
C GLY A 111 -16.58 11.14 21.89
N HIS A 112 -16.37 10.21 20.95
CA HIS A 112 -15.79 10.48 19.63
C HIS A 112 -16.86 10.88 18.60
N PRO A 113 -16.47 11.57 17.52
CA PRO A 113 -17.38 11.81 16.40
C PRO A 113 -17.96 10.48 15.87
N MET A 114 -19.23 10.49 15.46
CA MET A 114 -19.86 9.29 14.89
C MET A 114 -19.08 8.75 13.68
N ARG A 115 -18.52 9.68 12.90
CA ARG A 115 -17.69 9.40 11.73
C ARG A 115 -16.54 8.45 12.03
N ASP A 116 -15.84 8.61 13.15
CA ASP A 116 -14.70 7.76 13.52
C ASP A 116 -15.12 6.29 13.72
N TYR A 117 -16.28 6.05 14.32
CA TYR A 117 -16.83 4.70 14.46
C TYR A 117 -17.28 4.12 13.11
N GLU A 118 -17.81 4.97 12.22
CA GLU A 118 -18.25 4.54 10.90
C GLU A 118 -17.08 4.21 9.98
N GLU A 119 -16.04 5.03 9.96
CA GLU A 119 -14.80 4.79 9.19
C GLU A 119 -14.11 3.51 9.67
N MET A 120 -14.04 3.29 10.99
CA MET A 120 -13.48 2.06 11.55
C MET A 120 -14.25 0.81 11.11
N LYS A 121 -15.59 0.85 11.11
CA LYS A 121 -16.42 -0.26 10.61
C LYS A 121 -16.32 -0.43 9.09
N ALA A 122 -16.24 0.67 8.33
CA ALA A 122 -16.12 0.62 6.89
C ALA A 122 -14.77 0.01 6.46
N HIS A 123 -13.69 0.40 7.13
CA HIS A 123 -12.37 -0.18 6.92
C HIS A 123 -12.34 -1.68 7.26
N ASP A 124 -13.06 -2.10 8.28
CA ASP A 124 -13.16 -3.51 8.65
C ASP A 124 -13.84 -4.37 7.56
N VAL A 125 -14.91 -3.84 6.94
CA VAL A 125 -15.53 -4.47 5.76
C VAL A 125 -14.58 -4.44 4.55
N ALA A 126 -13.78 -3.39 4.41
CA ALA A 126 -12.78 -3.27 3.36
C ALA A 126 -11.66 -4.32 3.48
N ILE A 127 -11.26 -4.66 4.72
CA ILE A 127 -10.32 -5.76 4.99
C ILE A 127 -10.92 -7.10 4.55
N ASP A 128 -12.19 -7.36 4.90
CA ASP A 128 -12.85 -8.61 4.50
C ASP A 128 -12.96 -8.72 2.97
N TYR A 129 -13.31 -7.64 2.28
CA TYR A 129 -13.32 -7.57 0.81
C TYR A 129 -11.92 -7.80 0.21
N THR A 130 -10.89 -7.18 0.78
CA THR A 130 -9.50 -7.38 0.33
C THR A 130 -9.07 -8.83 0.50
N ARG A 131 -9.47 -9.47 1.61
CA ARG A 131 -9.18 -10.88 1.88
C ARG A 131 -9.92 -11.81 0.92
N SER A 132 -11.15 -11.49 0.52
CA SER A 132 -11.87 -12.28 -0.47
C SER A 132 -11.17 -12.22 -1.83
N LEU A 133 -10.73 -11.04 -2.28
CA LEU A 133 -9.97 -10.88 -3.52
C LEU A 133 -8.65 -11.67 -3.48
N ALA A 134 -7.94 -11.67 -2.35
CA ALA A 134 -6.70 -12.43 -2.20
C ALA A 134 -6.90 -13.96 -2.23
N GLY A 135 -8.13 -14.44 -2.05
CA GLY A 135 -8.48 -15.86 -2.18
C GLY A 135 -8.93 -16.28 -3.58
N GLU A 136 -9.10 -15.32 -4.51
CA GLU A 136 -9.47 -15.58 -5.90
C GLU A 136 -8.21 -15.77 -6.76
N GLU A 137 -8.33 -16.54 -7.84
CA GLU A 137 -7.24 -16.70 -8.82
C GLU A 137 -7.07 -15.46 -9.72
N GLN A 138 -8.08 -14.58 -9.74
CA GLN A 138 -8.07 -13.39 -10.57
C GLN A 138 -7.25 -12.26 -9.92
N VAL A 139 -6.30 -11.70 -10.67
CA VAL A 139 -5.55 -10.53 -10.22
C VAL A 139 -6.41 -9.28 -10.26
N ILE A 140 -6.34 -8.50 -9.19
CA ILE A 140 -7.05 -7.22 -8.97
C ILE A 140 -7.10 -6.33 -10.21
N GLY A 141 -8.25 -5.72 -10.44
CA GLY A 141 -8.47 -4.72 -11.49
C GLY A 141 -8.99 -3.38 -10.95
N GLU A 142 -9.16 -2.42 -11.84
CA GLU A 142 -9.66 -1.08 -11.48
C GLU A 142 -11.03 -1.12 -10.81
N SER A 143 -11.92 -2.04 -11.23
CA SER A 143 -13.22 -2.23 -10.60
C SER A 143 -13.10 -2.58 -9.12
N ASP A 144 -12.12 -3.41 -8.76
CA ASP A 144 -11.91 -3.87 -7.39
C ASP A 144 -11.37 -2.75 -6.52
N ILE A 145 -10.42 -1.97 -7.05
CA ILE A 145 -9.87 -0.79 -6.39
C ILE A 145 -10.96 0.26 -6.14
N ARG A 146 -11.80 0.52 -7.15
CA ARG A 146 -12.91 1.47 -7.05
C ARG A 146 -13.98 0.97 -6.08
N GLN A 147 -14.24 -0.33 -6.06
CA GLN A 147 -15.16 -0.94 -5.09
C GLN A 147 -14.61 -0.85 -3.66
N LEU A 148 -13.32 -1.11 -3.46
CA LEU A 148 -12.66 -0.94 -2.16
C LEU A 148 -12.76 0.51 -1.67
N ASN A 149 -12.48 1.49 -2.53
CA ASN A 149 -12.66 2.90 -2.22
C ASN A 149 -14.12 3.24 -1.86
N LYS A 150 -15.08 2.64 -2.56
CA LYS A 150 -16.51 2.81 -2.29
C LYS A 150 -16.90 2.28 -0.91
N ILE A 151 -16.38 1.12 -0.51
CA ILE A 151 -16.61 0.51 0.80
C ILE A 151 -16.07 1.44 1.91
N ILE A 152 -14.83 1.90 1.76
CA ILE A 152 -14.16 2.73 2.78
C ILE A 152 -14.86 4.08 2.95
N LEU A 153 -15.20 4.76 1.85
CA LEU A 153 -15.75 6.12 1.92
C LEU A 153 -17.28 6.16 2.08
N LYS A 154 -17.99 5.05 1.81
CA LYS A 154 -19.43 4.82 2.03
C LYS A 154 -20.36 5.73 1.21
N GLU A 155 -20.33 7.04 1.41
CA GLU A 155 -21.20 8.02 0.76
C GLU A 155 -20.46 9.32 0.33
N PRO A 156 -21.02 10.09 -0.62
CA PRO A 156 -20.40 11.34 -1.04
C PRO A 156 -20.35 12.39 0.08
N PHE A 157 -19.22 13.08 0.21
CA PHE A 157 -19.03 14.15 1.19
C PHE A 157 -18.27 15.33 0.59
N LEU A 158 -18.29 16.47 1.30
CA LEU A 158 -17.51 17.66 0.93
C LEU A 158 -16.20 17.68 1.73
N LYS A 159 -15.08 17.85 1.05
CA LYS A 159 -13.75 18.04 1.65
C LYS A 159 -13.30 19.48 1.42
N TYR A 160 -12.82 20.14 2.47
CA TYR A 160 -12.18 21.45 2.34
C TYR A 160 -10.92 21.34 1.49
N ALA A 161 -10.67 22.36 0.66
CA ALA A 161 -9.49 22.47 -0.19
C ALA A 161 -9.12 23.95 -0.38
N GLU A 162 -8.00 24.19 -1.03
CA GLU A 162 -7.55 25.52 -1.44
C GLU A 162 -7.50 25.63 -2.96
N THR A 163 -7.79 26.82 -3.49
CA THR A 163 -7.48 27.17 -4.88
C THR A 163 -5.97 27.38 -5.05
N PRO A 164 -5.44 27.45 -6.29
CA PRO A 164 -4.05 27.81 -6.53
C PRO A 164 -3.63 29.14 -5.87
N ASP A 165 -4.56 30.09 -5.78
CA ASP A 165 -4.37 31.39 -5.12
C ASP A 165 -4.56 31.34 -3.59
N GLY A 166 -4.69 30.14 -3.00
CA GLY A 166 -4.82 29.93 -1.56
C GLY A 166 -6.19 30.24 -0.97
N GLN A 167 -7.22 30.43 -1.81
CA GLN A 167 -8.57 30.72 -1.32
C GLN A 167 -9.28 29.43 -0.88
N PRO A 168 -10.04 29.45 0.22
CA PRO A 168 -10.77 28.28 0.67
C PRO A 168 -11.87 27.89 -0.34
N THR A 169 -11.97 26.61 -0.62
CA THR A 169 -13.00 26.01 -1.47
C THR A 169 -13.42 24.66 -0.91
N GLN A 170 -14.44 24.04 -1.51
CA GLN A 170 -14.89 22.70 -1.17
C GLN A 170 -14.94 21.83 -2.42
N LYS A 171 -14.50 20.58 -2.26
CA LYS A 171 -14.53 19.56 -3.31
C LYS A 171 -15.48 18.45 -2.89
N ARG A 172 -16.36 18.04 -3.81
CA ARG A 172 -17.21 16.88 -3.59
C ARG A 172 -16.43 15.61 -3.90
N ILE A 173 -16.30 14.74 -2.92
CA ILE A 173 -15.73 13.40 -3.08
C ILE A 173 -16.87 12.44 -3.35
N VAL A 174 -16.74 11.64 -4.41
CA VAL A 174 -17.73 10.61 -4.77
C VAL A 174 -17.03 9.24 -4.68
N PRO A 175 -17.43 8.38 -3.72
CA PRO A 175 -16.81 7.08 -3.51
C PRO A 175 -16.81 6.21 -4.78
N GLY A 176 -15.66 5.56 -5.05
CA GLY A 176 -15.46 4.70 -6.21
C GLY A 176 -15.38 5.43 -7.55
N GLN A 177 -15.20 6.76 -7.56
CA GLN A 177 -14.90 7.53 -8.76
C GLN A 177 -13.49 8.11 -8.66
N TYR A 178 -12.80 8.17 -9.80
CA TYR A 178 -11.56 8.92 -9.89
C TYR A 178 -11.80 10.41 -9.63
N LYS A 179 -10.74 11.08 -9.19
CA LYS A 179 -10.76 12.51 -8.93
C LYS A 179 -11.15 13.28 -10.20
N THR A 180 -12.02 14.26 -10.03
CA THR A 180 -12.46 15.18 -11.10
C THR A 180 -11.80 16.55 -10.96
N GLN A 181 -10.99 16.73 -9.92
CA GLN A 181 -10.23 17.94 -9.61
C GLN A 181 -8.89 17.54 -9.00
N PRO A 182 -7.83 18.36 -9.15
CA PRO A 182 -6.51 18.04 -8.60
C PRO A 182 -6.54 17.86 -7.08
N ASN A 183 -5.73 16.95 -6.53
CA ASN A 183 -5.69 16.63 -5.10
C ASN A 183 -4.29 16.81 -4.46
N HIS A 184 -3.45 17.65 -5.06
CA HIS A 184 -2.11 17.97 -4.54
C HIS A 184 -2.16 18.45 -3.08
N VAL A 185 -1.10 18.17 -2.33
CA VAL A 185 -0.98 18.52 -0.91
C VAL A 185 0.26 19.37 -0.67
N ARG A 186 0.18 20.31 0.28
CA ARG A 186 1.37 20.98 0.80
C ARG A 186 1.96 20.12 1.92
N THR A 187 3.25 19.85 1.85
CA THR A 187 3.98 19.12 2.88
C THR A 187 4.21 20.03 4.10
N ALA A 188 4.71 19.45 5.19
CA ALA A 188 5.12 20.23 6.38
C ALA A 188 6.22 21.26 6.09
N THR A 189 7.01 21.07 5.02
CA THR A 189 8.03 22.01 4.57
C THR A 189 7.46 23.14 3.71
N GLY A 190 6.17 23.09 3.37
CA GLY A 190 5.48 24.05 2.51
C GLY A 190 5.61 23.76 1.02
N GLU A 191 6.35 22.72 0.65
CA GLU A 191 6.47 22.27 -0.75
C GLU A 191 5.16 21.66 -1.25
N LEU A 192 4.86 21.87 -2.52
CA LEU A 192 3.69 21.28 -3.15
C LEU A 192 4.03 19.88 -3.67
N HIS A 193 3.50 18.84 -3.02
CA HIS A 193 3.55 17.48 -3.52
C HIS A 193 2.43 17.26 -4.55
N ARG A 194 2.81 16.86 -5.76
CA ARG A 194 1.91 16.69 -6.90
C ARG A 194 1.65 15.21 -7.17
N PHE A 195 0.38 14.86 -7.19
CA PHE A 195 -0.17 13.60 -7.74
C PHE A 195 -0.59 13.78 -9.20
N ALA A 196 -1.02 12.72 -9.87
CA ALA A 196 -1.52 12.79 -11.25
C ALA A 196 -2.71 13.76 -11.38
N GLU A 197 -2.82 14.39 -12.55
CA GLU A 197 -3.97 15.23 -12.87
C GLU A 197 -5.23 14.37 -13.09
N PRO A 198 -6.44 14.94 -12.95
CA PRO A 198 -7.70 14.22 -13.18
C PRO A 198 -7.77 13.51 -14.53
N GLU A 199 -7.25 14.13 -15.58
CA GLU A 199 -7.26 13.61 -16.95
C GLU A 199 -6.22 12.49 -17.16
N GLU A 200 -5.15 12.48 -16.36
CA GLU A 200 -4.10 11.47 -16.39
C GLU A 200 -4.43 10.25 -15.54
N THR A 201 -5.30 10.41 -14.54
CA THR A 201 -5.62 9.35 -13.58
C THR A 201 -6.16 8.07 -14.24
N PRO A 202 -7.16 8.12 -15.16
CA PRO A 202 -7.65 6.89 -15.80
C PRO A 202 -6.58 6.12 -16.58
N PRO A 203 -5.83 6.71 -17.53
CA PRO A 203 -4.81 5.95 -18.26
C PRO A 203 -3.67 5.45 -17.37
N LEU A 204 -3.29 6.19 -16.32
CA LEU A 204 -2.27 5.74 -15.37
C LEU A 204 -2.75 4.56 -14.50
N MET A 205 -4.02 4.53 -14.10
CA MET A 205 -4.60 3.40 -13.37
C MET A 205 -4.74 2.15 -14.24
N GLU A 206 -5.11 2.32 -15.51
CA GLU A 206 -5.12 1.21 -16.49
C GLU A 206 -3.72 0.65 -16.68
N GLU A 207 -2.71 1.50 -16.81
CA GLU A 207 -1.31 1.10 -16.89
C GLU A 207 -0.85 0.40 -15.62
N TRP A 208 -1.10 0.99 -14.45
CA TRP A 208 -0.72 0.42 -13.16
C TRP A 208 -1.31 -0.98 -12.94
N THR A 209 -2.61 -1.17 -13.21
CA THR A 209 -3.26 -2.48 -12.99
C THR A 209 -2.75 -3.54 -13.98
N ARG A 210 -2.49 -3.16 -15.23
CA ARG A 210 -1.88 -4.04 -16.23
C ARG A 210 -0.49 -4.49 -15.80
N ASP A 211 0.33 -3.56 -15.35
CA ASP A 211 1.72 -3.79 -14.97
C ASP A 211 1.82 -4.57 -13.66
N PHE A 212 1.01 -4.21 -12.66
CA PHE A 212 0.87 -4.98 -11.42
C PHE A 212 0.54 -6.45 -11.69
N ARG A 213 -0.43 -6.73 -12.59
CA ARG A 213 -0.79 -8.09 -12.97
C ARG A 213 0.36 -8.82 -13.66
N ARG A 214 0.95 -8.19 -14.68
CA ARG A 214 2.07 -8.74 -15.44
C ARG A 214 3.24 -9.12 -14.53
N ASP A 215 3.60 -8.23 -13.60
CA ASP A 215 4.82 -8.36 -12.80
C ASP A 215 4.63 -9.31 -11.62
N LEU A 216 3.42 -9.36 -11.05
CA LEU A 216 3.03 -10.38 -10.07
C LEU A 216 3.10 -11.79 -10.68
N GLU A 217 2.53 -12.00 -11.88
CA GLU A 217 2.55 -13.30 -12.57
C GLU A 217 3.96 -13.76 -12.93
N ARG A 218 4.84 -12.82 -13.28
CA ARG A 218 6.23 -13.13 -13.63
C ARG A 218 7.10 -13.46 -12.42
N SER A 219 6.65 -13.16 -11.20
CA SER A 219 7.48 -13.18 -9.99
C SER A 219 8.79 -12.42 -10.24
N ALA A 220 8.66 -11.25 -10.86
CA ALA A 220 9.76 -10.64 -11.62
C ALA A 220 10.95 -10.18 -10.77
N TYR A 221 10.79 -10.04 -9.45
CA TYR A 221 11.83 -9.67 -8.47
C TYR A 221 11.30 -9.93 -7.04
N PRO A 222 12.10 -9.75 -5.95
CA PRO A 222 11.66 -10.06 -4.59
C PRO A 222 10.31 -9.44 -4.22
N LEU A 223 9.37 -10.27 -3.76
CA LEU A 223 7.99 -9.85 -3.44
C LEU A 223 7.91 -8.60 -2.54
N PRO A 224 8.72 -8.44 -1.47
CA PRO A 224 8.66 -7.22 -0.65
C PRO A 224 8.99 -5.94 -1.42
N LEU A 225 9.96 -5.99 -2.34
CA LEU A 225 10.28 -4.85 -3.20
C LEU A 225 9.14 -4.55 -4.17
N PHE A 226 8.59 -5.61 -4.80
CA PHE A 226 7.46 -5.47 -5.71
C PHE A 226 6.26 -4.79 -5.04
N LEU A 227 5.90 -5.23 -3.83
CA LEU A 227 4.80 -4.63 -3.08
C LEU A 227 5.09 -3.18 -2.68
N ALA A 228 6.33 -2.87 -2.28
CA ALA A 228 6.72 -1.51 -1.92
C ALA A 228 6.66 -0.55 -3.11
N GLU A 229 7.19 -0.94 -4.27
CA GLU A 229 7.16 -0.15 -5.50
C GLU A 229 5.73 -0.03 -6.06
N SER A 230 4.93 -1.09 -5.99
CA SER A 230 3.51 -1.07 -6.39
C SER A 230 2.71 -0.12 -5.52
N HIS A 231 2.94 -0.12 -4.21
CA HIS A 231 2.29 0.81 -3.29
C HIS A 231 2.73 2.26 -3.53
N TRP A 232 4.04 2.48 -3.71
CA TRP A 232 4.59 3.80 -3.98
C TRP A 232 4.06 4.38 -5.30
N SER A 233 4.04 3.60 -6.38
CA SER A 233 3.49 4.06 -7.66
C SER A 233 2.00 4.38 -7.56
N PHE A 234 1.22 3.52 -6.88
CA PHE A 234 -0.21 3.73 -6.68
C PHE A 234 -0.51 5.03 -5.92
N ILE A 235 0.22 5.33 -4.84
CA ILE A 235 -0.05 6.54 -4.03
C ILE A 235 0.34 7.84 -4.75
N HIS A 236 1.14 7.78 -5.81
CA HIS A 236 1.51 8.94 -6.63
C HIS A 236 0.52 9.21 -7.77
N ILE A 237 -0.38 8.27 -8.08
CA ILE A 237 -1.47 8.45 -9.05
C ILE A 237 -2.58 9.29 -8.41
#